data_AF-A0A420XMH2-F1
#
_entry.id   AF-A0A420XMH2-F1
#
_cell.length_a   1.000
_cell.length_b   1.000
_cell.length_c   1.000
_cell.angle_alpha   90.00
_cell.angle_beta   90.00
_cell.angle_gamma   90.00
#
_symmetry.space_group_name_H-M   'P 1'
#
loop_
_entity.id
_entity.type
_entity.pdbx_description
1 polymer ?
#
loop_
_entity_poly.entity_id
_entity_poly.type
_entity_poly.pdbx_seq_one_letter_code
_entity_poly.pdbx_strand_id
1 'polypeptide(L)'
;MSPHEAQQAVERGALLVDTRTEPQRREQGELPGALVIDRTVLEWRLDPRSGSRIPEAVGPDVEVVVVCRQGYSSSLAAASLRSIGLWRATDLEGGVEAWVAAGLPLSDGPADVRR
;
A
#
# COMPACT_ATOMS: atom_id res chain seq x y z
N MET A 1 6.95 8.57 -3.12
CA MET A 1 7.62 8.66 -1.81
C MET A 1 8.79 7.68 -1.80
N SER A 2 9.97 8.06 -1.30
CA SER A 2 11.13 7.15 -1.24
C SER A 2 10.93 6.02 -0.20
N PRO A 3 11.71 4.93 -0.26
CA PRO A 3 11.61 3.84 0.72
C PRO A 3 11.74 4.27 2.18
N HIS A 4 12.71 5.11 2.51
CA HIS A 4 12.90 5.57 3.90
C HIS A 4 11.76 6.49 4.34
N GLU A 5 11.25 7.36 3.47
CA GLU A 5 10.08 8.18 3.80
C GLU A 5 8.83 7.31 4.02
N ALA A 6 8.66 6.24 3.24
CA ALA A 6 7.56 5.30 3.40
C ALA A 6 7.65 4.53 4.72
N GLN A 7 8.85 4.07 5.10
CA GLN A 7 9.08 3.47 6.42
C GLN A 7 8.70 4.44 7.54
N GLN A 8 9.16 5.69 7.48
CA GLN A 8 8.84 6.71 8.47
C GLN A 8 7.34 7.05 8.47
N ALA A 9 6.66 7.03 7.32
CA ALA A 9 5.22 7.23 7.24
C ALA A 9 4.46 6.12 7.96
N VAL A 10 4.86 4.86 7.76
CA VAL A 10 4.30 3.70 8.49
C VAL A 10 4.50 3.84 10.00
N GLU A 11 5.70 4.25 10.44
CA GLU A 11 5.99 4.49 11.86
C GLU A 11 5.10 5.59 12.47
N ARG A 12 4.66 6.56 11.66
CA ARG A 12 3.70 7.60 12.06
C ARG A 12 2.23 7.17 11.94
N GLY A 13 1.95 5.95 11.46
CA GLY A 13 0.61 5.38 11.34
C GLY A 13 -0.02 5.45 9.94
N ALA A 14 0.76 5.70 8.88
CA ALA A 14 0.26 5.55 7.51
C ALA A 14 -0.05 4.09 7.18
N LEU A 15 -1.05 3.85 6.34
CA LEU A 15 -1.37 2.53 5.82
C LEU A 15 -0.44 2.18 4.66
N LEU A 16 0.34 1.12 4.82
CA LEU A 16 1.09 0.53 3.71
C LEU A 16 0.20 -0.49 3.02
N VAL A 17 -0.15 -0.25 1.76
CA VAL A 17 -1.07 -1.11 1.00
C VAL A 17 -0.33 -1.78 -0.14
N ASP A 18 -0.15 -3.09 -0.04
CA ASP A 18 0.52 -3.90 -1.05
C ASP A 18 -0.49 -4.49 -2.05
N THR A 19 -0.38 -4.11 -3.31
CA THR A 19 -1.25 -4.60 -4.39
C THR A 19 -0.61 -5.70 -5.23
N ARG A 20 0.53 -6.24 -4.80
CA ARG A 20 1.21 -7.34 -5.50
C ARG A 20 0.40 -8.62 -5.40
N THR A 21 0.44 -9.40 -6.47
CA THR A 21 -0.17 -10.73 -6.49
C THR A 21 0.56 -11.66 -5.52
N GLU A 22 -0.12 -12.71 -5.05
CA GLU A 22 0.51 -13.68 -4.15
C GLU A 22 1.84 -14.26 -4.71
N PRO A 23 1.95 -14.65 -6.00
CA PRO A 23 3.23 -15.10 -6.55
C PRO A 23 4.34 -14.04 -6.44
N GLN A 24 4.05 -12.77 -6.72
CA GLN A 24 5.04 -11.69 -6.61
C GLN A 24 5.51 -11.51 -5.16
N ARG A 25 4.60 -11.59 -4.18
CA ARG A 25 4.98 -11.48 -2.76
C ARG A 25 5.78 -12.69 -2.28
N ARG A 26 5.44 -13.89 -2.73
CA ARG A 26 6.24 -15.11 -2.44
C ARG A 26 7.68 -15.00 -2.96
N GLU A 27 7.88 -14.37 -4.12
CA GLU A 27 9.22 -14.18 -4.70
C GLU A 27 10.01 -13.05 -4.04
N GLN A 28 9.35 -11.95 -3.68
CA GLN A 28 10.00 -10.71 -3.28
C GLN A 28 9.90 -10.41 -1.78
N GLY A 29 9.22 -11.27 -1.02
CA GLY A 29 8.95 -11.14 0.41
C GLY A 29 7.78 -10.23 0.73
N GLU A 30 7.30 -10.34 1.97
CA GLU A 30 6.21 -9.56 2.53
C GLU A 30 6.75 -8.25 3.15
N LEU A 31 5.96 -7.18 3.07
CA LEU A 31 6.32 -5.89 3.65
C LEU A 31 5.84 -5.81 5.11
N PRO A 32 6.65 -5.28 6.05
CA PRO A 32 6.26 -5.14 7.45
C PRO A 32 4.98 -4.32 7.63
N GLY A 33 3.97 -4.91 8.26
CA GLY A 33 2.70 -4.24 8.57
C GLY A 33 1.85 -3.86 7.35
N ALA A 34 2.17 -4.37 6.16
CA ALA A 34 1.40 -4.07 4.96
C ALA A 34 0.05 -4.79 4.95
N LEU A 35 -0.98 -4.06 4.55
CA LEU A 35 -2.28 -4.60 4.17
C LEU A 35 -2.24 -5.00 2.70
N VAL A 36 -2.50 -6.27 2.42
CA VAL A 36 -2.57 -6.75 1.04
C VAL A 36 -3.99 -6.54 0.51
N ILE A 37 -4.12 -5.69 -0.51
CA ILE A 37 -5.38 -5.39 -1.17
C ILE A 37 -5.17 -5.51 -2.68
N ASP A 38 -5.93 -6.41 -3.32
CA ASP A 38 -5.84 -6.59 -4.76
C ASP A 38 -6.17 -5.28 -5.49
N ARG A 39 -5.41 -4.99 -6.56
CA ARG A 39 -5.60 -3.76 -7.33
C ARG A 39 -7.03 -3.59 -7.83
N THR A 40 -7.73 -4.68 -8.17
CA THR A 40 -9.10 -4.64 -8.70
C THR A 40 -10.14 -4.16 -7.70
N VAL A 41 -9.85 -4.23 -6.40
CA VAL A 41 -10.81 -3.92 -5.32
C VAL A 41 -10.40 -2.71 -4.47
N LEU A 42 -9.24 -2.13 -4.78
CA LEU A 42 -8.56 -1.15 -3.96
C LEU A 42 -9.43 0.06 -3.61
N GLU A 43 -10.06 0.67 -4.61
CA GLU A 43 -10.83 1.90 -4.45
C GLU A 43 -11.96 1.74 -3.44
N TRP A 44 -12.80 0.70 -3.57
CA TRP A 44 -13.93 0.53 -2.65
C TRP A 44 -13.54 -0.08 -1.31
N ARG A 45 -12.35 -0.69 -1.20
CA ARG A 45 -11.79 -1.11 0.09
C ARG A 45 -11.26 0.09 0.88
N LEU A 46 -10.80 1.14 0.21
CA LEU A 46 -10.24 2.33 0.85
C LEU A 46 -11.19 3.54 0.88
N ASP A 47 -12.28 3.56 0.12
CA ASP A 47 -13.27 4.65 0.18
C ASP A 47 -14.03 4.62 1.53
N PRO A 48 -13.92 5.66 2.38
CA PRO A 48 -14.62 5.70 3.68
C PRO A 48 -16.15 5.68 3.57
N ARG A 49 -16.70 5.97 2.37
CA ARG A 49 -18.14 5.94 2.09
C ARG A 49 -18.62 4.56 1.61
N SER A 50 -17.69 3.66 1.27
CA SER A 50 -18.01 2.33 0.77
C SER A 50 -18.50 1.43 1.90
N GLY A 51 -19.60 0.70 1.66
CA GLY A 51 -20.09 -0.33 2.59
C GLY A 51 -19.15 -1.55 2.71
N SER A 52 -18.20 -1.69 1.79
CA SER A 52 -17.22 -2.77 1.77
C SER A 52 -15.82 -2.30 2.19
N ARG A 53 -15.69 -1.10 2.78
CA ARG A 53 -14.38 -0.57 3.19
C ARG A 53 -13.70 -1.44 4.26
N ILE A 54 -12.39 -1.35 4.34
CA ILE A 54 -11.65 -1.86 5.50
C ILE A 54 -11.88 -0.97 6.74
N PRO A 55 -11.75 -1.51 7.96
CA PRO A 55 -11.92 -0.73 9.19
C PRO A 55 -11.06 0.54 9.25
N GLU A 56 -9.84 0.48 8.74
CA GLU A 56 -8.83 1.53 8.76
C GLU A 56 -9.14 2.70 7.81
N ALA A 57 -10.00 2.49 6.80
CA ALA A 57 -10.47 3.51 5.88
C ALA A 57 -11.52 4.41 6.54
N VAL A 58 -11.12 5.13 7.59
CA VAL A 58 -12.03 5.92 8.46
C VAL A 58 -12.35 7.30 7.91
N GLY A 59 -11.59 7.81 6.94
CA GLY A 59 -11.79 9.13 6.38
C GLY A 59 -10.80 9.52 5.30
N PRO A 60 -10.99 10.69 4.67
CA PRO A 60 -10.13 11.19 3.59
C PRO A 60 -8.70 11.54 4.05
N ASP A 61 -8.51 11.77 5.35
CA ASP A 61 -7.24 12.18 5.95
C ASP A 61 -6.32 11.01 6.32
N VAL A 62 -6.72 9.78 6.00
CA VAL A 62 -5.88 8.60 6.17
C VAL A 62 -4.75 8.65 5.14
N GLU A 63 -3.50 8.59 5.62
CA GLU A 63 -2.33 8.51 4.75
C GLU A 63 -2.18 7.07 4.24
N VAL A 64 -2.20 6.90 2.92
CA VAL A 64 -2.11 5.61 2.25
C VAL A 64 -0.88 5.62 1.35
N VAL A 65 0.04 4.68 1.57
CA VAL A 65 1.20 4.44 0.71
C VAL A 65 0.96 3.14 -0.04
N VAL A 66 0.67 3.25 -1.34
CA VAL A 66 0.42 2.09 -2.20
C VAL A 66 1.73 1.55 -2.74
N VAL A 67 1.90 0.23 -2.69
CA VAL A 67 3.07 -0.47 -3.18
C VAL A 67 2.67 -1.50 -4.22
N CYS A 68 3.38 -1.52 -5.33
CA CYS A 68 3.40 -2.64 -6.25
C CYS A 68 4.84 -3.14 -6.43
N ARG A 69 5.07 -3.94 -7.47
CA ARG A 69 6.40 -4.47 -7.76
C ARG A 69 7.45 -3.38 -8.03
N GLN A 70 7.22 -2.47 -8.98
CA GLN A 70 8.20 -1.44 -9.40
C GLN A 70 7.70 0.02 -9.34
N GLY A 71 6.60 0.31 -8.66
CA GLY A 71 6.02 1.67 -8.62
C GLY A 71 5.08 2.05 -9.78
N TYR A 72 5.07 1.30 -10.88
CA TYR A 72 4.26 1.64 -12.07
C TYR A 72 2.75 1.57 -11.82
N SER A 73 2.25 0.44 -11.31
CA SER A 73 0.81 0.26 -11.06
C SER A 73 0.35 1.05 -9.83
N SER A 74 1.21 1.15 -8.80
CA SER A 74 0.89 1.85 -7.56
C SER A 74 0.75 3.36 -7.73
N SER A 75 1.53 4.00 -8.62
CA SER A 75 1.35 5.43 -8.91
C SER A 75 -0.02 5.74 -9.53
N LEU A 76 -0.48 4.91 -10.47
CA LEU A 76 -1.84 5.00 -11.04
C LEU A 76 -2.92 4.70 -9.99
N ALA A 77 -2.66 3.74 -9.11
CA ALA A 77 -3.54 3.42 -8.00
C ALA A 77 -3.68 4.61 -7.03
N ALA A 78 -2.59 5.24 -6.62
CA ALA A 78 -2.59 6.44 -5.78
C ALA A 78 -3.34 7.59 -6.45
N ALA A 79 -3.15 7.81 -7.76
CA ALA A 79 -3.91 8.81 -8.52
C ALA A 79 -5.43 8.51 -8.51
N SER A 80 -5.83 7.24 -8.67
CA SER A 80 -7.23 6.82 -8.59
C SER A 80 -7.83 7.07 -7.20
N LEU A 81 -7.10 6.71 -6.13
CA LEU A 81 -7.52 6.97 -4.74
C LEU A 81 -7.71 8.47 -4.46
N ARG A 82 -6.80 9.30 -4.97
CA ARG A 82 -6.94 10.76 -4.87
C ARG A 82 -8.16 11.28 -5.62
N SER A 83 -8.51 10.68 -6.77
CA SER A 83 -9.69 11.07 -7.56
C SER A 83 -11.02 10.83 -6.83
N ILE A 84 -11.06 9.87 -5.90
CA ILE A 84 -12.25 9.57 -5.09
C ILE A 84 -12.25 10.29 -3.72
N GLY A 85 -11.25 11.11 -3.42
CA GLY A 85 -11.19 11.97 -2.23
C GLY A 85 -10.14 11.59 -1.17
N LEU A 86 -9.38 10.52 -1.36
CA LEU A 86 -8.27 10.14 -0.46
C LEU A 86 -7.02 10.97 -0.80
N TRP A 87 -7.03 12.23 -0.39
CA TRP A 87 -6.06 13.23 -0.84
C TRP A 87 -4.62 12.98 -0.40
N ARG A 88 -4.42 12.19 0.66
CA ARG A 88 -3.09 11.76 1.15
C ARG A 88 -2.55 10.49 0.50
N ALA A 89 -3.28 9.88 -0.43
CA ALA A 89 -2.79 8.68 -1.09
C ALA A 89 -1.55 9.01 -1.96
N THR A 90 -0.49 8.23 -1.78
CA THR A 90 0.76 8.29 -2.53
C THR A 90 1.25 6.86 -2.81
N ASP A 91 2.32 6.73 -3.56
CA ASP A 91 2.95 5.44 -3.85
C ASP A 91 4.42 5.42 -3.42
N LEU A 92 4.91 4.20 -3.19
CA LEU A 92 6.32 3.93 -2.99
C LEU A 92 7.04 3.95 -4.33
N GLU A 93 7.95 4.90 -4.50
CA GLU A 93 8.78 5.03 -5.68
C GLU A 93 9.64 3.77 -5.86
N GLY A 94 9.59 3.18 -7.05
CA GLY A 94 10.30 1.93 -7.37
C GLY A 94 9.72 0.67 -6.70
N GLY A 95 8.61 0.79 -5.97
CA GLY A 95 7.90 -0.34 -5.37
C GLY A 95 8.74 -1.17 -4.40
N VAL A 96 8.38 -2.44 -4.23
CA VAL A 96 9.12 -3.34 -3.33
C VAL A 96 10.56 -3.57 -3.77
N GLU A 97 10.86 -3.49 -5.08
CA GLU A 97 12.24 -3.63 -5.58
C GLU A 97 13.13 -2.52 -5.01
N ALA A 98 12.63 -1.28 -4.93
CA ALA A 98 13.35 -0.18 -4.29
C ALA A 98 13.41 -0.30 -2.76
N TRP A 99 12.36 -0.82 -2.11
CA TRP A 99 12.39 -1.12 -0.67
C TRP A 99 13.53 -2.07 -0.31
N VAL A 100 13.63 -3.18 -1.06
CA VAL A 100 14.69 -4.18 -0.87
C VAL A 100 16.06 -3.61 -1.22
N ALA A 101 16.17 -2.86 -2.32
CA ALA A 101 17.43 -2.21 -2.71
C ALA A 101 17.93 -1.20 -1.67
N ALA A 102 17.02 -0.57 -0.93
CA ALA A 102 17.34 0.32 0.20
C ALA A 102 17.75 -0.43 1.48
N GLY A 103 17.76 -1.77 1.49
CA GLY A 103 18.14 -2.57 2.64
C GLY A 103 17.12 -2.55 3.79
N LEU A 104 15.86 -2.19 3.49
CA LEU A 104 14.80 -2.14 4.47
C LEU A 104 14.27 -3.55 4.81
N PRO A 105 13.77 -3.75 6.05
CA PRO A 105 13.37 -5.08 6.50
C PRO A 105 12.16 -5.60 5.73
N LEU A 106 12.13 -6.92 5.55
CA LEU A 106 10.95 -7.67 5.12
C LEU A 106 10.29 -8.32 6.33
N SER A 107 9.02 -8.69 6.20
CA SER A 107 8.26 -9.40 7.21
C SER A 107 8.45 -10.91 7.08
N ASP A 108 8.69 -11.58 8.21
CA ASP A 108 8.64 -13.05 8.33
C ASP A 108 7.22 -13.56 8.64
N GLY A 109 6.29 -12.66 8.96
CA GLY A 109 4.90 -12.97 9.26
C GLY A 109 4.02 -13.10 8.01
N PRO A 110 2.88 -13.79 8.11
CA PRO A 110 1.95 -13.92 6.99
C PRO A 110 1.38 -12.56 6.59
N ALA A 111 1.07 -12.39 5.31
CA ALA A 111 0.45 -11.18 4.79
C ALA A 111 -0.96 -10.97 5.37
N ASP A 112 -1.30 -9.74 5.73
CA ASP A 112 -2.67 -9.37 6.12
C ASP A 112 -3.52 -9.11 4.88
N VAL A 113 -4.16 -10.17 4.36
CA VAL A 113 -4.95 -10.11 3.11
C VAL A 113 -6.37 -9.61 3.37
N ARG A 114 -6.70 -8.45 2.81
CA ARG A 114 -8.02 -7.81 2.91
C ARG A 114 -8.76 -7.92 1.57
N ARG A 115 -9.50 -9.03 1.41
CA ARG A 115 -10.35 -9.31 0.24
C ARG A 115 -11.62 -8.50 0.27
#